data_AF-A0AAD8GNF5-F1
#
_entry.id   AF-A0AAD8GNF5-F1
#
_cell.length_a   1.000
_cell.length_b   1.000
_cell.length_c   1.000
_cell.angle_alpha   90.00
_cell.angle_beta   90.00
_cell.angle_gamma   90.00
#
_symmetry.space_group_name_H-M   'P 1'
#
loop_
_entity.id
_entity.type
_entity.pdbx_description
1 polymer ?
#
loop_
_entity_poly.entity_id
_entity_poly.type
_entity_poly.pdbx_seq_one_letter_code
_entity_poly.pdbx_strand_id
1 'polypeptide(L)'
;MLYKRLEKELEGGRTHFVETCGLSISTYFSAMKVLWLFENVEKVKKAVETGDTLFGPIDNCLIWNLTRGFDEGVHVTDISNVSRIMLMNLKTLDWDTMTLKELGIPNGIPISGCFGDQHAAMVGQTCRKGEAKNTYGHVFLFI
;
A
#
# COMPACT_ATOMS: atom_id res chain seq x y z
N MET A 1 -1.58 14.92 -14.92
CA MET A 1 -1.31 13.59 -14.35
C MET A 1 -1.32 13.71 -12.84
N LEU A 2 -2.03 12.81 -12.16
CA LEU A 2 -2.30 12.82 -10.72
C LEU A 2 -1.04 13.09 -9.86
N TYR A 3 0.05 12.38 -10.12
CA TYR A 3 1.29 12.55 -9.34
C TYR A 3 1.88 13.97 -9.45
N LYS A 4 1.83 14.61 -10.64
CA LYS A 4 2.34 15.98 -10.85
C LYS A 4 1.47 17.02 -10.15
N ARG A 5 0.19 16.70 -9.94
CA ARG A 5 -0.76 17.55 -9.22
C ARG A 5 -0.38 17.55 -7.73
N LEU A 6 -0.27 16.36 -7.14
CA LEU A 6 0.14 16.18 -5.74
C LEU A 6 1.54 16.75 -5.45
N GLU A 7 2.50 16.57 -6.37
CA GLU A 7 3.86 17.16 -6.25
C GLU A 7 3.84 18.69 -6.18
N LYS A 8 2.81 19.36 -6.69
CA LYS A 8 2.66 20.82 -6.64
C LYS A 8 1.81 21.29 -5.47
N GLU A 9 0.81 20.50 -5.06
CA GLU A 9 -0.15 20.84 -4.03
C GLU A 9 0.37 20.58 -2.62
N LEU A 10 1.23 19.56 -2.45
CA LEU A 10 1.74 19.14 -1.14
C LEU A 10 3.11 19.78 -0.83
N GLU A 11 3.29 20.22 0.41
CA GLU A 11 4.54 20.81 0.86
C GLU A 11 5.71 19.79 0.78
N GLY A 12 6.86 20.20 0.24
CA GLY A 12 7.97 19.25 0.01
C GLY A 12 7.78 18.35 -1.21
N GLY A 13 6.71 18.53 -2.00
CA GLY A 13 6.52 17.90 -3.31
C GLY A 13 6.69 16.39 -3.30
N ARG A 14 7.64 15.84 -4.07
CA ARG A 14 7.84 14.38 -4.15
C ARG A 14 8.21 13.73 -2.83
N THR A 15 8.84 14.46 -1.92
CA THR A 15 9.33 13.90 -0.65
C THR A 15 8.34 14.03 0.49
N HIS A 16 7.15 14.57 0.24
CA HIS A 16 6.14 14.84 1.26
C HIS A 16 5.87 13.65 2.19
N PHE A 17 5.72 12.44 1.63
CA PHE A 17 5.45 11.22 2.41
C PHE A 17 6.70 10.43 2.84
N VAL A 18 7.91 10.90 2.54
CA VAL A 18 9.14 10.13 2.79
C VAL A 18 9.42 9.98 4.29
N GLU A 19 9.17 11.00 5.11
CA GLU A 19 9.43 10.91 6.54
C GLU A 19 8.51 9.88 7.24
N THR A 20 7.28 9.78 6.77
CA THR A 20 6.23 8.97 7.39
C THR A 20 6.16 7.57 6.80
N CYS A 21 6.04 7.49 5.48
CA CYS A 21 5.86 6.23 4.75
C CYS A 21 7.17 5.65 4.22
N GLY A 22 8.27 6.39 4.24
CA GLY A 22 9.54 5.99 3.62
C GLY A 22 9.54 6.02 2.10
N LEU A 23 8.48 6.55 1.49
CA LEU A 23 8.23 6.48 0.04
C LEU A 23 7.99 7.88 -0.54
N SER A 24 8.51 8.12 -1.74
CA SER A 24 8.26 9.33 -2.51
C SER A 24 7.00 9.22 -3.36
N ILE A 25 6.40 10.36 -3.72
CA ILE A 25 5.27 10.40 -4.66
C ILE A 25 5.74 9.89 -6.02
N SER A 26 5.25 8.72 -6.40
CA SER A 26 5.61 8.03 -7.63
C SER A 26 4.45 7.19 -8.14
N THR A 27 4.37 6.98 -9.46
CA THR A 27 3.38 6.10 -10.11
C THR A 27 3.58 4.62 -9.77
N TYR A 28 4.71 4.26 -9.17
CA TYR A 28 5.04 2.89 -8.81
C TYR A 28 4.13 2.34 -7.69
N PHE A 29 3.84 3.14 -6.65
CA PHE A 29 3.12 2.68 -5.46
C PHE A 29 1.59 2.61 -5.67
N SER A 30 0.90 1.87 -4.79
CA SER A 30 -0.53 1.58 -4.94
C SER A 30 -1.43 2.77 -4.61
N ALA A 31 -1.06 3.67 -3.68
CA ALA A 31 -1.85 4.86 -3.35
C ALA A 31 -2.25 5.69 -4.57
N MET A 32 -1.33 5.91 -5.52
CA MET A 32 -1.63 6.67 -6.75
C MET A 32 -2.65 5.97 -7.64
N LYS A 33 -2.66 4.63 -7.65
CA LYS A 33 -3.61 3.84 -8.44
C LYS A 33 -4.99 3.87 -7.79
N VAL A 34 -5.05 3.73 -6.47
CA VAL A 34 -6.29 3.83 -5.68
C VAL A 34 -6.93 5.21 -5.84
N LEU A 35 -6.15 6.28 -5.68
CA LEU A 35 -6.64 7.64 -5.84
C LEU A 35 -7.15 7.88 -7.27
N TRP A 36 -6.45 7.36 -8.29
CA TRP A 36 -6.93 7.45 -9.67
C TRP A 36 -8.29 6.75 -9.85
N LEU A 37 -8.49 5.57 -9.26
CA LEU A 37 -9.78 4.86 -9.30
C LEU A 37 -10.89 5.67 -8.64
N PHE A 38 -10.61 6.32 -7.51
CA PHE A 38 -11.61 7.13 -6.79
C PHE A 38 -12.04 8.35 -7.59
N GLU A 39 -11.11 8.98 -8.32
CA GLU A 39 -11.39 10.18 -9.12
C GLU A 39 -12.01 9.87 -10.49
N ASN A 40 -11.76 8.69 -11.06
CA ASN A 40 -12.08 8.40 -12.46
C ASN A 40 -13.14 7.31 -12.64
N VAL A 41 -13.40 6.47 -11.64
CA VAL A 41 -14.36 5.37 -11.72
C VAL A 41 -15.57 5.64 -10.83
N GLU A 42 -16.66 6.10 -11.44
CA GLU A 42 -17.89 6.47 -10.75
C GLU A 42 -18.45 5.36 -9.83
N LYS A 43 -18.34 4.09 -10.26
CA LYS A 43 -18.76 2.94 -9.45
C LYS A 43 -17.94 2.79 -8.17
N VAL A 44 -16.63 3.02 -8.26
CA VAL A 44 -15.72 2.95 -7.10
C VAL A 44 -16.01 4.10 -6.16
N LYS A 45 -16.20 5.32 -6.70
CA LYS A 45 -16.56 6.49 -5.90
C LYS A 45 -17.84 6.25 -5.08
N LYS A 46 -18.89 5.73 -5.70
CA LYS A 46 -20.14 5.37 -5.01
C LYS A 46 -19.93 4.29 -3.96
N ALA A 47 -19.18 3.25 -4.30
CA ALA A 47 -18.86 2.18 -3.36
C ALA A 47 -18.16 2.74 -2.11
N VAL A 48 -17.22 3.66 -2.29
CA VAL A 48 -16.46 4.31 -1.20
C VAL A 48 -17.39 5.15 -0.32
N GLU A 49 -18.30 5.92 -0.93
CA GLU A 49 -19.32 6.70 -0.22
C GLU A 49 -20.29 5.83 0.59
N THR A 50 -20.64 4.65 0.07
CA THR A 50 -21.52 3.68 0.76
C THR A 50 -20.81 2.80 1.78
N GLY A 51 -19.48 2.85 1.86
CA GLY A 51 -18.67 1.95 2.69
C GLY A 51 -18.57 0.51 2.16
N ASP A 52 -19.02 0.26 0.93
CA ASP A 52 -19.03 -1.06 0.26
C ASP A 52 -17.76 -1.26 -0.59
N THR A 53 -16.60 -0.90 -0.04
CA THR A 53 -15.33 -1.03 -0.77
C THR A 53 -14.23 -1.58 0.13
N LEU A 54 -13.50 -2.54 -0.42
CA LEU A 54 -12.27 -3.06 0.14
C LEU A 54 -11.15 -2.86 -0.89
N PHE A 55 -9.99 -2.44 -0.43
CA PHE A 55 -8.79 -2.39 -1.26
C PHE A 55 -7.62 -3.00 -0.50
N GLY A 56 -6.79 -3.71 -1.23
CA GLY A 56 -5.62 -4.34 -0.67
C GLY A 56 -4.64 -4.77 -1.76
N PRO A 57 -3.39 -5.05 -1.38
CA PRO A 57 -2.45 -5.72 -2.25
C PRO A 57 -2.90 -7.16 -2.58
N ILE A 58 -2.14 -7.85 -3.44
CA ILE A 58 -2.55 -9.15 -3.99
C ILE A 58 -2.73 -10.24 -2.91
N ASP A 59 -1.89 -10.23 -1.88
CA ASP A 59 -1.99 -11.07 -0.70
C ASP A 59 -3.35 -10.92 0.00
N ASN A 60 -3.82 -9.70 0.19
CA ASN A 60 -5.16 -9.44 0.76
C ASN A 60 -6.27 -10.04 -0.11
N CYS A 61 -6.21 -9.81 -1.42
CA CYS A 61 -7.20 -10.35 -2.35
C CYS A 61 -7.23 -11.89 -2.33
N LEU A 62 -6.06 -12.53 -2.21
CA LEU A 62 -5.97 -13.98 -2.07
C LEU A 62 -6.57 -14.46 -0.75
N ILE A 63 -6.21 -13.83 0.38
CA ILE A 63 -6.74 -14.22 1.68
C ILE A 63 -8.26 -14.04 1.72
N TRP A 64 -8.78 -12.91 1.23
CA TRP A 64 -10.21 -12.64 1.12
C TRP A 64 -10.94 -13.76 0.38
N ASN A 65 -10.46 -14.13 -0.81
CA ASN A 65 -11.09 -15.19 -1.61
C ASN A 65 -10.97 -16.58 -0.96
N LEU A 66 -9.84 -16.90 -0.33
CA LEU A 66 -9.61 -18.18 0.36
C LEU A 66 -10.42 -18.30 1.65
N THR A 67 -10.83 -17.18 2.25
CA THR A 67 -11.61 -17.13 3.48
C THR A 67 -13.10 -16.87 3.23
N ARG A 68 -13.61 -17.27 2.06
CA ARG A 68 -15.03 -17.22 1.68
C ARG A 68 -15.57 -15.82 1.32
N GLY A 69 -14.69 -14.85 1.10
CA GLY A 69 -15.03 -13.57 0.47
C GLY A 69 -16.23 -12.86 1.10
N PHE A 70 -17.32 -12.69 0.36
CA PHE A 70 -18.49 -11.96 0.85
C PHE A 70 -19.23 -12.64 2.03
N ASP A 71 -19.01 -13.95 2.26
CA ASP A 71 -19.66 -14.65 3.37
C ASP A 71 -18.96 -14.37 4.70
N GLU A 72 -17.66 -14.72 4.79
CA GLU A 72 -16.84 -14.63 6.03
C GLU A 72 -15.39 -14.19 5.73
N GLY A 73 -15.19 -13.48 4.62
CA GLY A 73 -13.89 -13.06 4.13
C GLY A 73 -13.11 -12.26 5.15
N VAL A 74 -11.87 -12.69 5.36
CA VAL A 74 -10.92 -12.07 6.28
C VAL A 74 -10.11 -11.04 5.49
N HIS A 75 -10.31 -9.75 5.79
CA HIS A 75 -9.63 -8.66 5.10
C HIS A 75 -8.35 -8.23 5.85
N VAL A 76 -7.21 -8.77 5.41
CA VAL A 76 -5.92 -8.68 6.13
C VAL A 76 -4.72 -8.55 5.16
N THR A 77 -3.61 -7.95 5.58
CA THR A 77 -2.33 -7.82 4.80
C THR A 77 -1.11 -7.46 5.67
N ASP A 78 0.12 -7.95 5.43
CA ASP A 78 1.22 -7.60 6.34
C ASP A 78 1.72 -6.16 6.25
N ILE A 79 2.46 -5.78 7.30
CA ILE A 79 3.31 -4.59 7.33
C ILE A 79 4.30 -4.51 6.16
N SER A 80 4.83 -5.63 5.61
CA SER A 80 5.83 -5.55 4.55
C SER A 80 5.22 -5.18 3.19
N ASN A 81 4.02 -5.67 2.84
CA ASN A 81 3.24 -5.26 1.67
C ASN A 81 2.62 -3.88 1.89
N VAL A 82 2.08 -3.62 3.08
CA VAL A 82 1.50 -2.31 3.41
C VAL A 82 2.55 -1.19 3.45
N SER A 83 3.81 -1.50 3.78
CA SER A 83 4.89 -0.51 3.63
C SER A 83 5.10 -0.04 2.18
N ARG A 84 4.62 -0.80 1.18
CA ARG A 84 4.80 -0.54 -0.25
C ARG A 84 3.63 0.20 -0.89
N ILE A 85 2.55 0.47 -0.15
CA ILE A 85 1.37 1.12 -0.72
C ILE A 85 1.34 2.64 -0.50
N MET A 86 2.28 3.21 0.26
CA MET A 86 2.38 4.65 0.58
C MET A 86 1.22 5.18 1.45
N LEU A 87 0.65 4.33 2.31
CA LEU A 87 -0.48 4.68 3.20
C LEU A 87 -0.24 4.32 4.67
N MET A 88 0.91 3.73 5.01
CA MET A 88 1.25 3.29 6.36
C MET A 88 2.40 4.10 6.93
N ASN A 89 2.27 4.45 8.19
CA ASN A 89 3.30 5.11 8.95
C ASN A 89 4.31 4.07 9.46
N LEU A 90 5.57 4.18 9.01
CA LEU A 90 6.61 3.21 9.36
C LEU A 90 7.00 3.23 10.85
N LYS A 91 6.68 4.32 11.57
CA LYS A 91 6.98 4.46 13.01
C LYS A 91 5.90 3.80 13.86
N THR A 92 4.63 3.92 13.47
CA THR A 92 3.50 3.36 14.24
C THR A 92 3.07 1.98 13.75
N LEU A 93 3.48 1.57 12.54
CA LEU A 93 3.04 0.34 11.86
C LEU A 93 1.52 0.27 11.66
N ASP A 94 0.87 1.44 11.61
CA ASP A 94 -0.55 1.60 11.38
C ASP A 94 -0.77 2.55 10.19
N TRP A 95 -2.01 2.63 9.71
CA TRP A 95 -2.37 3.58 8.66
C TRP A 95 -2.04 5.00 9.07
N ASP A 96 -1.43 5.74 8.14
CA ASP A 96 -1.13 7.13 8.38
C ASP A 96 -2.37 7.99 8.16
N THR A 97 -3.03 8.37 9.25
CA THR A 97 -4.28 9.14 9.21
C THR A 97 -4.15 10.48 8.48
N MET A 98 -2.98 11.13 8.53
CA MET A 98 -2.71 12.38 7.82
C MET A 98 -2.64 12.13 6.31
N THR A 99 -1.84 11.14 5.89
CA THR A 99 -1.76 10.72 4.48
C THR A 99 -3.12 10.29 3.94
N LEU A 100 -3.90 9.50 4.69
CA LEU A 100 -5.24 9.10 4.29
C LEU A 100 -6.16 10.31 4.10
N LYS A 101 -6.12 11.27 5.04
CA LYS A 101 -6.91 12.49 4.97
C LYS A 101 -6.53 13.36 3.77
N GLU A 102 -5.25 13.55 3.52
CA GLU A 102 -4.73 14.35 2.40
C GLU A 102 -5.06 13.73 1.03
N LEU A 103 -5.08 12.39 0.96
CA LEU A 103 -5.47 11.65 -0.24
C LEU A 103 -6.99 11.41 -0.33
N GLY A 104 -7.77 11.83 0.66
CA GLY A 104 -9.23 11.63 0.69
C GLY A 104 -9.66 10.17 0.78
N ILE A 105 -8.84 9.32 1.40
CA ILE A 105 -9.10 7.88 1.57
C ILE A 105 -9.74 7.63 2.95
N PRO A 106 -10.85 6.87 3.05
CA PRO A 106 -11.46 6.53 4.33
C PRO A 106 -10.53 5.70 5.22
N ASN A 107 -10.60 5.93 6.53
CA ASN A 107 -9.87 5.15 7.53
C ASN A 107 -10.66 3.89 7.93
N GLY A 108 -9.98 2.80 8.31
CA GLY A 108 -10.64 1.61 8.89
C GLY A 108 -10.37 0.27 8.20
N ILE A 109 -9.38 0.19 7.30
CA ILE A 109 -8.98 -1.09 6.71
C ILE A 109 -8.07 -1.84 7.69
N PRO A 110 -8.24 -3.15 7.97
CA PRO A 110 -7.32 -3.85 8.87
C PRO A 110 -5.96 -4.16 8.23
N ILE A 111 -4.86 -3.98 8.98
CA ILE A 111 -3.51 -4.48 8.65
C ILE A 111 -3.31 -5.82 9.38
N SER A 112 -2.90 -6.89 8.69
CA SER A 112 -2.52 -8.19 9.29
C SER A 112 -1.67 -9.12 8.40
N GLY A 113 -0.57 -9.64 8.95
CA GLY A 113 0.54 -10.35 8.30
C GLY A 113 0.34 -11.33 7.11
N CYS A 114 0.84 -11.03 5.90
CA CYS A 114 1.44 -11.97 4.92
C CYS A 114 2.67 -11.40 4.15
N PHE A 115 3.88 -12.01 4.20
CA PHE A 115 5.12 -11.44 3.59
C PHE A 115 5.05 -11.10 2.09
N GLY A 116 5.45 -9.88 1.73
CA GLY A 116 5.67 -9.49 0.33
C GLY A 116 6.82 -10.26 -0.32
N ASP A 117 6.73 -10.49 -1.63
CA ASP A 117 7.63 -11.37 -2.41
C ASP A 117 9.13 -11.16 -2.13
N GLN A 118 9.59 -9.91 -2.12
CA GLN A 118 10.99 -9.59 -1.94
C GLN A 118 11.45 -9.67 -0.48
N HIS A 119 10.56 -9.38 0.48
CA HIS A 119 10.82 -9.57 1.90
C HIS A 119 10.82 -11.06 2.28
N ALA A 120 9.90 -11.85 1.69
CA ALA A 120 9.89 -13.31 1.79
C ALA A 120 11.20 -13.92 1.25
N ALA A 121 11.74 -13.38 0.15
CA ALA A 121 13.03 -13.80 -0.38
C ALA A 121 14.21 -13.51 0.58
N MET A 122 14.19 -12.41 1.35
CA MET A 122 15.19 -12.15 2.39
C MET A 122 15.10 -13.17 3.53
N VAL A 123 13.88 -13.49 3.97
CA VAL A 123 13.65 -14.50 5.02
C VAL A 123 14.17 -15.86 4.56
N GLY A 124 13.89 -16.27 3.32
CA GLY A 124 14.41 -17.51 2.74
C GLY A 124 15.94 -17.56 2.59
N GLN A 125 16.59 -16.39 2.45
CA GLN A 125 18.06 -16.26 2.41
C GLN A 125 18.69 -16.09 3.80
N THR A 126 17.89 -16.07 4.87
CA THR A 126 18.35 -15.88 6.26
C THR A 126 19.18 -14.61 6.49
N CYS A 127 18.89 -13.54 5.73
CA CYS A 127 19.64 -12.30 5.77
C CYS A 127 19.59 -11.64 7.16
N ARG A 128 20.77 -11.31 7.70
CA ARG A 128 20.97 -10.61 8.97
C ARG A 128 21.19 -9.12 8.75
N LYS A 129 21.16 -8.33 9.84
CA LYS A 129 21.47 -6.90 9.79
C LYS A 129 22.85 -6.67 9.15
N GLY A 130 22.89 -5.91 8.06
CA GLY A 130 24.11 -5.62 7.30
C GLY A 130 24.35 -6.55 6.11
N GLU A 131 23.53 -7.59 5.94
CA GLU A 131 23.50 -8.44 4.75
C GLU A 131 22.48 -7.87 3.77
N ALA A 132 22.77 -8.03 2.48
CA ALA A 132 21.90 -7.61 1.38
C ALA A 132 21.62 -8.81 0.48
N LYS A 133 20.47 -8.81 -0.18
CA LYS A 133 20.13 -9.82 -1.19
C LYS A 133 19.79 -9.17 -2.51
N ASN A 134 19.79 -10.02 -3.52
CA ASN A 134 19.47 -9.62 -4.87
C ASN A 134 18.64 -10.69 -5.55
N THR A 135 17.47 -10.31 -6.05
CA THR A 135 16.55 -11.23 -6.71
C THR A 135 16.47 -10.88 -8.19
N TYR A 136 16.89 -11.82 -9.03
CA TYR A 136 16.84 -11.70 -10.49
C TYR A 136 15.51 -12.28 -10.98
N GLY A 137 14.52 -11.41 -11.15
CA GLY A 137 13.21 -11.74 -11.73
C GLY A 137 13.00 -11.02 -13.07
N HIS A 138 11.73 -10.71 -13.38
CA HIS A 138 11.40 -9.89 -14.55
C HIS A 138 12.00 -8.47 -14.47
N VAL A 139 12.28 -8.00 -13.25
CA VAL A 139 13.05 -6.79 -12.97
C VAL A 139 14.03 -7.14 -11.84
N PHE A 140 15.17 -6.46 -11.82
CA PHE A 140 16.17 -6.62 -10.78
C PHE A 140 15.82 -5.77 -9.55
N LEU A 141 15.87 -6.38 -8.37
CA LEU A 141 15.68 -5.66 -7.11
C LEU A 141 16.73 -6.04 -6.07
N PHE A 142 17.44 -5.02 -5.61
CA PHE A 142 18.41 -5.08 -4.52
C PHE A 142 17.74 -4.56 -3.24
N ILE A 143 17.76 -5.36 -2.18
CA ILE A 143 17.26 -5.00 -0.84
C ILE A 143 18.30 -5.40 0.18
#